data_AF-A0A948CFG9-F1
#
_entry.id   AF-A0A948CFG9-F1
#
_cell.length_a   1.000
_cell.length_b   1.000
_cell.length_c   1.000
_cell.angle_alpha   90.00
_cell.angle_beta   90.00
_cell.angle_gamma   90.00
#
_symmetry.space_group_name_H-M   'P 1'
#
loop_
_entity.id
_entity.type
_entity.pdbx_description
1 polymer ?
#
loop_
_entity_poly.entity_id
_entity_poly.type
_entity_poly.pdbx_seq_one_letter_code
_entity_poly.pdbx_strand_id
1 'polypeptide(L)'
;YNAWALPGGVRAEEWWITASVRAFLSSTGMGQVKDPSSSVSLEPAAALVKGTDGPDWTTVCVLMKVTASYKQEGQIAFAHCERMQWVGGRWMVAPGAPPAPAPATWPGTQLAHEAGWRTWSTDDTTDPDHIEGDH
;
A
#
# COMPACT_ATOMS: atom_id res chain seq x y z
N TYR A 1 -7.16 -5.50 8.98
CA TYR A 1 -7.27 -4.08 9.38
C TYR A 1 -7.13 -3.89 10.89
N ASN A 2 -8.05 -4.35 11.74
CA ASN A 2 -8.04 -4.04 13.19
C ASN A 2 -6.73 -4.39 13.94
N ALA A 3 -6.01 -5.45 13.53
CA ALA A 3 -4.71 -5.79 14.13
C ALA A 3 -3.56 -4.86 13.72
N TRP A 4 -3.79 -3.92 12.79
CA TRP A 4 -2.82 -3.00 12.19
C TRP A 4 -3.23 -1.54 12.32
N ALA A 5 -4.38 -1.25 12.91
CA ALA A 5 -4.93 0.10 13.05
C ALA A 5 -5.17 0.44 14.52
N LEU A 6 -4.82 1.68 14.90
CA LEU A 6 -5.11 2.23 16.21
C LEU A 6 -6.59 2.64 16.31
N PRO A 7 -7.18 2.63 17.52
CA PRO A 7 -8.54 3.14 17.73
C PRO A 7 -8.69 4.60 17.29
N GLY A 8 -9.82 4.95 16.67
CA GLY A 8 -10.10 6.33 16.22
C GLY A 8 -9.79 6.62 14.75
N GLY A 9 -9.36 5.62 13.98
CA GLY A 9 -9.34 5.66 12.51
C GLY A 9 -10.67 5.24 11.89
N VAL A 10 -10.70 5.13 10.55
CA VAL A 10 -11.87 4.58 9.83
C VAL A 10 -12.12 3.13 10.21
N ARG A 11 -13.37 2.69 10.09
CA ARG A 11 -13.73 1.29 10.30
C ARG A 11 -13.23 0.42 9.14
N ALA A 12 -12.99 -0.87 9.40
CA ALA A 12 -12.57 -1.81 8.36
C ALA A 12 -13.53 -1.86 7.16
N GLU A 13 -14.83 -1.65 7.39
CA GLU A 13 -15.85 -1.64 6.34
C GLU A 13 -15.81 -0.38 5.47
N GLU A 14 -15.26 0.72 5.99
CA GLU A 14 -15.12 2.02 5.32
C GLU A 14 -13.71 2.22 4.76
N TRP A 15 -12.79 1.31 5.07
CA TRP A 15 -11.42 1.33 4.59
C TRP A 15 -11.37 1.22 3.06
N TRP A 16 -10.52 2.03 2.44
CA TRP A 16 -10.45 2.18 0.98
C TRP A 16 -10.16 0.88 0.24
N ILE A 17 -9.34 0.00 0.82
CA ILE A 17 -9.05 -1.31 0.23
C ILE A 17 -10.29 -2.21 0.23
N THR A 18 -11.09 -2.17 1.30
CA THR A 18 -12.38 -2.89 1.35
C THR A 18 -13.35 -2.36 0.29
N ALA A 19 -13.39 -1.04 0.07
CA ALA A 19 -14.16 -0.43 -1.01
C ALA A 19 -13.68 -0.88 -2.40
N SER A 20 -12.36 -0.91 -2.62
CA SER A 20 -11.74 -1.37 -3.88
C SER A 20 -12.08 -2.84 -4.19
N VAL A 21 -12.05 -3.72 -3.18
CA VAL A 21 -12.45 -5.14 -3.34
C VAL A 21 -13.92 -5.26 -3.72
N ARG A 22 -14.81 -4.51 -3.06
CA ARG A 22 -16.24 -4.51 -3.40
C ARG A 22 -16.49 -3.99 -4.82
N ALA A 23 -15.78 -2.94 -5.23
CA ALA A 23 -15.87 -2.42 -6.58
C ALA A 23 -15.43 -3.45 -7.62
N PHE A 24 -14.34 -4.18 -7.38
CA PHE A 24 -13.90 -5.29 -8.24
C PHE A 24 -14.98 -6.37 -8.37
N LEU A 25 -15.48 -6.90 -7.25
CA LEU A 25 -16.53 -7.94 -7.26
C LEU A 25 -17.79 -7.47 -7.99
N SER A 26 -18.22 -6.23 -7.75
CA SER A 26 -19.38 -5.65 -8.44
C SER A 26 -19.14 -5.50 -9.94
N SER A 27 -17.94 -5.08 -10.37
CA SER A 27 -17.62 -4.86 -11.79
C SER A 27 -17.59 -6.15 -12.60
N THR A 28 -17.29 -7.28 -11.94
CA THR A 28 -17.24 -8.61 -12.56
C THR A 28 -18.55 -9.37 -12.44
N GLY A 29 -19.59 -8.76 -11.86
CA GLY A 29 -20.87 -9.42 -11.59
C GLY A 29 -20.75 -10.54 -10.55
N MET A 30 -19.66 -10.58 -9.79
CA MET A 30 -19.50 -11.51 -8.68
C MET A 30 -20.37 -11.03 -7.52
N GLY A 31 -21.01 -11.98 -6.84
CA GLY A 31 -21.69 -11.71 -5.57
C GLY A 31 -20.68 -11.38 -4.46
N GLN A 32 -21.07 -11.61 -3.20
CA GLN A 32 -20.15 -11.43 -2.07
C GLN A 32 -18.98 -12.44 -2.03
N VAL A 33 -19.01 -13.45 -2.92
CA VAL A 33 -18.01 -14.51 -3.01
C VAL A 33 -17.32 -14.42 -4.37
N LYS A 34 -15.98 -14.36 -4.34
CA LYS A 34 -15.13 -14.38 -5.53
C LYS A 34 -15.24 -15.72 -6.23
N ASP A 35 -15.37 -15.72 -7.56
CA ASP A 35 -15.28 -16.94 -8.37
C ASP A 35 -13.91 -17.63 -8.14
N PRO A 36 -13.86 -18.97 -7.95
CA PRO A 36 -12.61 -19.70 -7.77
C PRO A 36 -11.60 -19.53 -8.92
N SER A 37 -12.09 -19.33 -10.14
CA SER A 37 -11.26 -19.10 -11.34
C SER A 37 -10.64 -17.71 -11.41
N SER A 38 -11.03 -16.79 -10.52
CA SER A 38 -10.51 -15.43 -10.50
C SER A 38 -9.35 -15.26 -9.54
N SER A 39 -8.42 -14.38 -9.84
CA SER A 39 -7.33 -14.02 -8.91
C SER A 39 -7.13 -12.51 -8.85
N VAL A 40 -6.61 -12.05 -7.73
CA VAL A 40 -6.07 -10.70 -7.57
C VAL A 40 -4.76 -10.85 -6.80
N SER A 41 -3.64 -10.44 -7.42
CA SER A 41 -2.34 -10.36 -6.77
C SER A 41 -1.88 -8.91 -6.71
N LEU A 42 -1.12 -8.60 -5.66
CA LEU A 42 -0.55 -7.29 -5.42
C LEU A 42 0.96 -7.44 -5.23
N GLU A 43 1.73 -6.71 -6.03
CA GLU A 43 3.18 -6.62 -5.92
C GLU A 43 3.53 -5.20 -5.46
N PRO A 44 4.02 -5.02 -4.22
CA PRO A 44 4.56 -3.74 -3.78
C PRO A 44 5.82 -3.42 -4.60
N ALA A 45 5.84 -2.29 -5.29
CA ALA A 45 6.94 -1.94 -6.19
C ALA A 45 7.76 -0.75 -5.71
N ALA A 46 7.15 0.16 -4.96
CA ALA A 46 7.83 1.33 -4.41
C ALA A 46 7.07 1.91 -3.20
N ALA A 47 7.76 2.75 -2.42
CA ALA A 47 7.18 3.53 -1.33
C ALA A 47 7.45 5.02 -1.49
N LEU A 48 6.62 5.83 -0.84
CA LEU A 48 6.73 7.29 -0.79
C LEU A 48 6.35 7.77 0.61
N VAL A 49 7.23 8.55 1.25
CA VAL A 49 6.82 9.40 2.38
C VAL A 49 6.22 10.66 1.77
N LYS A 50 4.90 10.77 1.79
CA LYS A 50 4.17 11.88 1.18
C LYS A 50 4.28 13.15 2.03
N GLY A 51 4.44 13.00 3.33
CA GLY A 51 4.68 14.10 4.24
C GLY A 51 4.52 13.69 5.70
N THR A 52 4.99 14.56 6.59
CA THR A 52 4.81 14.49 8.04
C THR A 52 4.06 15.73 8.51
N ASP A 53 3.33 15.59 9.61
CA ASP A 53 2.68 16.71 10.29
C ASP A 53 2.94 16.55 11.78
N GLY A 54 4.03 17.16 12.23
CA GLY A 54 4.60 16.92 13.56
C GLY A 54 5.25 15.55 13.71
N PRO A 55 5.66 15.19 14.93
CA PRO A 55 6.36 13.93 15.22
C PRO A 55 5.43 12.72 15.38
N ASP A 56 4.12 12.95 15.45
CA ASP A 56 3.17 11.94 15.92
C ASP A 56 2.79 10.92 14.83
N TRP A 57 2.78 11.34 13.56
CA TRP A 57 2.42 10.46 12.44
C TRP A 57 3.01 10.94 11.11
N THR A 58 3.14 10.00 10.18
CA THR A 58 3.66 10.21 8.83
C THR A 58 2.65 9.70 7.80
N THR A 59 2.37 10.46 6.74
CA THR A 59 1.66 9.89 5.59
C THR A 59 2.66 9.13 4.72
N VAL A 60 2.50 7.82 4.65
CA VAL A 60 3.27 6.96 3.76
C VAL A 60 2.35 6.36 2.72
N CYS A 61 2.89 6.13 1.54
CA CYS A 61 2.17 5.52 0.43
C CYS A 61 2.97 4.35 -0.11
N VAL A 62 2.26 3.34 -0.61
CA VAL A 62 2.84 2.21 -1.32
C VAL A 62 2.26 2.20 -2.73
N LEU A 63 3.15 2.13 -3.72
CA LEU A 63 2.80 1.91 -5.11
C LEU A 63 2.86 0.41 -5.40
N MET A 64 1.78 -0.12 -5.93
CA MET A 64 1.61 -1.53 -6.22
C MET A 64 1.30 -1.73 -7.70
N LYS A 65 1.85 -2.81 -8.24
CA LYS A 65 1.32 -3.43 -9.46
C LYS A 65 0.25 -4.44 -9.04
N VAL A 66 -0.97 -4.24 -9.51
CA VAL A 66 -2.08 -5.14 -9.24
C VAL A 66 -2.38 -5.92 -10.50
N THR A 67 -2.36 -7.24 -10.40
CA THR A 67 -2.77 -8.15 -11.48
C THR A 67 -4.07 -8.80 -11.07
N ALA A 68 -5.10 -8.66 -11.90
CA ALA A 68 -6.39 -9.29 -11.70
C ALA A 68 -6.70 -10.20 -12.88
N SER A 69 -7.21 -11.40 -12.62
CA SER A 69 -7.69 -12.31 -13.65
C SER A 69 -9.16 -12.64 -13.43
N TYR A 70 -9.96 -12.41 -14.47
CA TYR A 70 -11.33 -12.92 -14.59
C TYR A 70 -11.71 -12.97 -16.07
N LYS A 71 -11.77 -14.17 -16.66
CA LYS A 71 -11.88 -14.44 -18.11
C LYS A 71 -10.68 -13.95 -18.94
N GLN A 72 -10.06 -12.84 -18.56
CA GLN A 72 -8.84 -12.27 -19.11
C GLN A 72 -7.99 -11.71 -17.95
N GLU A 73 -6.68 -11.58 -18.17
CA GLU A 73 -5.78 -10.90 -17.24
C GLU A 73 -5.71 -9.41 -17.56
N GLY A 74 -5.74 -8.58 -16.51
CA GLY A 74 -5.49 -7.15 -16.59
C GLY A 74 -4.54 -6.70 -15.47
N GLN A 75 -3.82 -5.62 -15.73
CA GLN A 75 -2.89 -5.03 -14.78
C GLN A 75 -3.17 -3.54 -14.60
N ILE A 76 -3.09 -3.06 -13.37
CA ILE A 76 -3.21 -1.64 -13.03
C ILE A 76 -2.09 -1.24 -12.08
N ALA A 77 -1.68 0.03 -12.15
CA ALA A 77 -0.92 0.66 -11.09
C ALA A 77 -1.90 1.19 -10.03
N PHE A 78 -1.63 0.90 -8.77
CA PHE A 78 -2.45 1.34 -7.66
C PHE A 78 -1.57 1.89 -6.55
N ALA A 79 -1.83 3.12 -6.12
CA ALA A 79 -1.14 3.75 -5.00
C ALA A 79 -2.11 3.89 -3.82
N HIS A 80 -1.68 3.46 -2.64
CA HIS A 80 -2.45 3.59 -1.41
C HIS A 80 -1.64 4.29 -0.34
N CYS A 81 -2.25 5.27 0.30
CA CYS A 81 -1.62 6.04 1.38
C CYS A 81 -2.33 5.76 2.69
N GLU A 82 -1.55 5.70 3.76
CA GLU A 82 -2.04 5.63 5.12
C GLU A 82 -1.29 6.60 6.02
N ARG A 83 -1.98 7.05 7.07
CA ARG A 83 -1.35 7.75 8.19
C ARG A 83 -0.71 6.67 9.05
N MET A 84 0.59 6.72 9.26
CA MET A 84 1.31 5.70 10.02
C MET A 84 1.97 6.31 11.25
N GLN A 85 1.85 5.63 12.37
CA GLN A 85 2.49 5.97 13.64
C GLN A 85 3.30 4.77 14.13
N TRP A 86 4.49 5.04 14.70
CA TRP A 86 5.31 4.01 15.33
C TRP A 86 4.83 3.76 16.76
N VAL A 87 4.29 2.58 17.05
CA VAL A 87 3.79 2.20 18.38
C VAL A 87 4.19 0.76 18.67
N GLY A 88 4.78 0.52 19.85
CA GLY A 88 5.10 -0.84 20.30
C GLY A 88 6.09 -1.58 19.37
N GLY A 89 7.04 -0.85 18.76
CA GLY A 89 8.07 -1.44 17.90
C GLY A 89 7.63 -1.74 16.47
N ARG A 90 6.50 -1.18 16.01
CA ARG A 90 6.04 -1.34 14.63
C ARG A 90 5.21 -0.15 14.13
N TRP A 91 5.13 -0.01 12.82
CA TRP A 91 4.20 0.91 12.17
C TRP A 91 2.76 0.42 12.27
N MET A 92 1.85 1.33 12.63
CA MET A 92 0.41 1.12 12.75
C MET A 92 -0.35 2.23 12.02
N VAL A 93 -1.50 1.92 11.44
CA VAL A 93 -2.41 2.93 10.88
C VAL A 93 -2.91 3.81 12.02
N ALA A 94 -2.59 5.10 11.95
CA ALA A 94 -2.89 6.07 12.99
C ALA A 94 -4.36 6.51 12.96
N PRO A 95 -4.90 7.06 14.08
CA PRO A 95 -6.25 7.59 14.12
C PRO A 95 -6.46 8.77 13.16
N GLY A 96 -7.72 9.08 12.86
CA GLY A 96 -8.11 10.29 12.12
C GLY A 96 -8.52 10.06 10.66
N ALA A 97 -8.62 11.15 9.91
CA ALA A 97 -9.15 11.17 8.55
C ALA A 97 -8.17 10.54 7.55
N PRO A 98 -8.64 9.68 6.62
CA PRO A 98 -7.79 9.09 5.59
C PRO A 98 -6.99 10.14 4.80
N PRO A 99 -5.73 9.86 4.46
CA PRO A 99 -4.92 10.79 3.69
C PRO A 99 -5.43 10.91 2.25
N ALA A 100 -5.14 12.05 1.61
CA ALA A 100 -5.39 12.21 0.19
C ALA A 100 -4.61 11.16 -0.64
N PRO A 101 -5.16 10.63 -1.73
CA PRO A 101 -4.47 9.66 -2.60
C PRO A 101 -3.12 10.15 -3.11
N ALA A 102 -2.20 9.22 -3.39
CA ALA A 102 -0.95 9.52 -4.11
C ALA A 102 -1.13 9.37 -5.62
N PRO A 103 -0.21 9.94 -6.43
CA PRO A 103 -0.17 9.68 -7.86
C PRO A 103 -0.02 8.18 -8.16
N ALA A 104 -0.96 7.60 -8.90
CA ALA A 104 -0.89 6.22 -9.36
C ALA A 104 -0.10 6.13 -10.69
N THR A 105 1.21 6.36 -10.60
CA THR A 105 2.16 6.23 -11.73
C THR A 105 2.53 4.78 -11.97
N TRP A 106 2.83 4.39 -13.21
CA TRP A 106 3.24 3.00 -13.47
C TRP A 106 4.60 2.68 -12.82
N PRO A 107 4.74 1.54 -12.09
CA PRO A 107 5.99 1.16 -11.44
C PRO A 107 7.19 1.11 -12.39
N GLY A 108 8.37 1.53 -11.90
CA GLY A 108 9.62 1.52 -12.65
C GLY A 108 9.74 2.57 -13.77
N THR A 109 8.72 3.40 -13.99
CA THR A 109 8.78 4.48 -14.98
C THR A 109 9.51 5.70 -14.45
N GLN A 110 10.06 6.51 -15.35
CA GLN A 110 10.63 7.81 -15.02
C GLN A 110 9.61 8.73 -14.33
N LEU A 111 8.34 8.69 -14.75
CA LEU A 111 7.26 9.43 -14.11
C LEU A 111 7.06 9.01 -12.65
N ALA A 112 7.21 7.72 -12.33
CA ALA A 112 7.16 7.26 -10.95
C ALA A 112 8.32 7.81 -10.11
N HIS A 113 9.52 7.82 -10.68
CA HIS A 113 10.69 8.42 -10.02
C HIS A 113 10.50 9.93 -9.78
N GLU A 114 10.00 10.67 -10.78
CA GLU A 114 9.72 12.11 -10.68
C GLU A 114 8.61 12.43 -9.67
N ALA A 115 7.64 11.53 -9.52
CA ALA A 115 6.62 11.61 -8.47
C ALA A 115 7.15 11.28 -7.05
N GLY A 116 8.43 10.94 -6.92
CA GLY A 116 9.10 10.70 -5.65
C GLY A 116 9.06 9.26 -5.15
N TRP A 117 8.55 8.31 -5.95
CA TRP A 117 8.53 6.90 -5.58
C TRP A 117 9.95 6.33 -5.49
N ARG A 118 10.22 5.60 -4.42
CA ARG A 118 11.50 4.89 -4.18
C ARG A 118 11.26 3.38 -4.19
N THR A 119 12.00 2.67 -5.02
CA THR A 119 11.98 1.21 -5.07
C THR A 119 12.65 0.62 -3.84
N TRP A 120 12.37 -0.65 -3.56
CA TRP A 120 13.04 -1.38 -2.49
C TRP A 120 14.54 -1.49 -2.79
N SER A 121 15.36 -1.25 -1.78
CA SER A 121 16.77 -1.68 -1.81
C SER A 121 16.84 -3.11 -1.31
N THR A 122 17.58 -3.96 -2.01
CA THR A 122 18.03 -5.27 -1.50
C THR A 122 19.46 -5.21 -0.97
N ASP A 123 20.11 -4.04 -1.05
CA ASP A 123 21.41 -3.80 -0.44
C ASP A 123 21.22 -3.44 1.03
N ASP A 124 21.39 -4.45 1.88
CA ASP A 124 21.38 -4.30 3.34
C ASP A 124 22.64 -3.57 3.86
N THR A 125 23.62 -3.25 2.99
CA THR A 125 24.82 -2.47 3.36
C THR A 125 24.51 -1.03 3.79
N THR A 126 23.28 -0.57 3.54
CA THR A 126 22.78 0.72 4.02
C THR A 126 21.88 0.61 5.26
N ASP A 127 21.67 -0.60 5.77
CA ASP A 127 21.00 -0.83 7.05
C ASP A 127 21.92 -0.34 8.19
N PRO A 128 21.46 0.57 9.08
CA PRO A 128 22.26 1.00 10.23
C PRO A 128 22.66 -0.14 11.17
N ASP A 129 21.99 -1.29 11.11
CA ASP A 129 22.32 -2.49 11.89
C ASP A 129 23.19 -3.50 11.11
N HIS A 130 23.65 -3.14 9.89
CA HIS A 130 24.56 -3.98 9.11
C HIS A 130 25.93 -4.09 9.79
N ILE A 131 26.26 -5.30 10.24
CA ILE A 131 27.62 -5.65 10.66
C ILE A 131 28.27 -6.43 9.51
N GLU A 132 29.26 -5.81 8.87
CA GLU A 132 30.08 -6.45 7.85
C GLU A 132 30.83 -7.62 8.50
N GLY A 133 30.58 -8.85 8.01
CA GLY A 133 31.16 -10.07 8.57
C GLY A 133 32.62 -10.25 8.17
N ASP A 134 33.49 -10.47 9.17
CA ASP A 134 34.88 -10.92 9.01
C ASP A 134 34.95 -12.16 8.09
N HIS A 135 35.73 -12.04 7.02
CA HIS A 135 36.20 -13.17 6.19
C HIS A 135 37.54 -13.69 6.70
#